data_AF-A0A8T5QY55-F1
#
_entry.id   AF-A0A8T5QY55-F1
#
_cell.length_a   1.000
_cell.length_b   1.000
_cell.length_c   1.000
_cell.angle_alpha   90.00
_cell.angle_beta   90.00
_cell.angle_gamma   90.00
#
_symmetry.space_group_name_H-M   'P 1'
#
loop_
_entity.id
_entity.type
_entity.pdbx_description
1 polymer ?
#
loop_
_entity_poly.entity_id
_entity_poly.type
_entity_poly.pdbx_seq_one_letter_code
_entity_poly.pdbx_strand_id
1 'polypeptide(L)'
;MIKAILFDVDNTLMDFRDMKRKAVKAVVHSLKDNGLNMSYDEAFEKLMDLYWEVGIESENWIGEFLRKYDKEDDIKIAAAINAYKRTKATYLKTYPQVHNVLIKLIKKGIKL
;
A
#
# COMPACT_ATOMS: atom_id res chain seq x y z
N MET A 1 -32.40 20.15 4.12
CA MET A 1 -31.89 19.16 5.10
C MET A 1 -31.12 18.08 4.34
N ILE A 2 -29.90 17.73 4.77
CA ILE A 2 -29.06 16.72 4.09
C ILE A 2 -29.67 15.32 4.31
N LYS A 3 -29.81 14.54 3.24
CA LYS A 3 -30.40 13.19 3.27
C LYS A 3 -29.36 12.07 3.13
N ALA A 4 -28.24 12.36 2.49
CA ALA A 4 -27.14 11.43 2.28
C ALA A 4 -25.79 12.15 2.23
N ILE A 5 -24.71 11.44 2.56
CA ILE A 5 -23.33 11.89 2.41
C ILE A 5 -22.52 10.73 1.81
N LEU A 6 -21.94 10.93 0.63
CA LEU A 6 -21.06 9.97 -0.01
C LEU A 6 -19.62 10.22 0.42
N PHE A 7 -18.89 9.15 0.72
CA PHE A 7 -17.48 9.22 1.08
C PHE A 7 -16.64 8.50 0.04
N ASP A 8 -15.53 9.13 -0.34
CA ASP A 8 -14.40 8.39 -0.86
C ASP A 8 -13.79 7.53 0.27
N VAL A 9 -13.07 6.47 -0.08
CA VAL A 9 -12.45 5.56 0.88
C VAL A 9 -10.98 5.93 1.09
N ASP A 10 -10.22 5.98 0.00
CA ASP A 10 -8.77 6.12 0.06
C ASP A 10 -8.36 7.54 0.42
N ASN A 11 -7.58 7.68 1.49
CA ASN A 11 -7.18 8.96 2.06
C ASN A 11 -8.35 9.85 2.52
N THR A 12 -9.55 9.28 2.67
CA THR A 12 -10.71 9.94 3.28
C THR A 12 -11.17 9.17 4.52
N LEU A 13 -11.51 7.89 4.38
CA LEU A 13 -11.87 7.02 5.51
C LEU A 13 -10.65 6.23 6.02
N MET A 14 -9.68 5.94 5.15
CA MET A 14 -8.49 5.17 5.50
C MET A 14 -7.20 5.82 5.05
N ASP A 15 -6.12 5.59 5.80
CA ASP A 15 -4.79 6.07 5.44
C ASP A 15 -4.12 5.13 4.43
N PHE A 16 -4.62 5.18 3.20
CA PHE A 16 -4.13 4.36 2.11
C PHE A 16 -2.67 4.67 1.76
N ARG A 17 -2.27 5.95 1.78
CA ARG A 17 -0.90 6.36 1.47
C ARG A 17 0.11 5.84 2.48
N ASP A 18 -0.15 5.95 3.79
CA ASP A 18 0.76 5.40 4.81
C ASP A 18 0.84 3.88 4.73
N MET A 19 -0.30 3.20 4.60
CA MET A 19 -0.36 1.74 4.40
C MET A 19 0.53 1.32 3.22
N LYS A 20 0.38 1.99 2.08
CA LYS A 20 1.16 1.69 0.87
C LYS A 20 2.64 1.94 1.08
N ARG A 21 3.02 3.10 1.62
CA ARG A 21 4.41 3.43 1.90
C ARG A 21 5.06 2.37 2.78
N LYS A 22 4.38 1.91 3.83
CA LYS A 22 4.88 0.87 4.73
C LYS A 22 5.01 -0.48 4.03
N ALA A 23 4.04 -0.85 3.21
CA ALA A 23 4.08 -2.09 2.45
C ALA A 23 5.25 -2.09 1.44
N VAL A 24 5.53 -0.98 0.76
CA VAL A 24 6.69 -0.85 -0.13
C VAL A 24 8.01 -0.91 0.65
N LYS A 25 8.10 -0.24 1.81
CA LYS A 25 9.27 -0.38 2.69
C LYS A 25 9.54 -1.83 3.09
N ALA A 26 8.50 -2.60 3.40
CA ALA A 26 8.63 -4.02 3.72
C ALA A 26 9.12 -4.85 2.52
N VAL A 27 8.70 -4.51 1.29
CA VAL A 27 9.23 -5.10 0.06
C VAL A 27 10.72 -4.81 -0.07
N VAL A 28 11.14 -3.57 0.09
CA VAL A 28 12.56 -3.19 -0.01
C VAL A 28 13.41 -3.97 0.99
N HIS A 29 12.97 -4.06 2.25
CA HIS A 29 13.65 -4.87 3.27
C HIS A 29 13.74 -6.34 2.84
N SER A 30 12.62 -6.94 2.43
CA SER A 30 12.61 -8.33 1.98
C SER A 30 13.54 -8.58 0.79
N LEU A 31 13.58 -7.67 -0.19
CA LEU A 31 14.47 -7.80 -1.34
C LEU A 31 15.94 -7.65 -0.92
N LYS A 32 16.24 -6.73 0.01
CA LYS A 32 17.59 -6.56 0.57
C LYS A 32 18.06 -7.79 1.32
N ASP A 33 17.21 -8.38 2.15
CA ASP A 33 17.51 -9.61 2.90
C ASP A 33 17.75 -10.81 1.97
N ASN A 34 17.19 -10.76 0.76
CA ASN A 34 17.42 -11.78 -0.28
C ASN A 34 18.43 -11.31 -1.35
N GLY A 35 19.33 -10.38 -1.01
CA GLY A 35 20.50 -10.07 -1.85
C GLY A 35 20.24 -9.12 -3.02
N LEU A 36 19.28 -8.19 -2.91
CA LEU A 36 19.19 -7.05 -3.85
C LEU A 36 20.48 -6.21 -3.78
N ASN A 37 21.12 -5.94 -4.91
CA ASN A 37 22.39 -5.18 -4.94
C ASN A 37 22.19 -3.66 -5.16
N MET A 38 21.42 -3.03 -4.28
CA MET A 38 21.09 -1.60 -4.35
C MET A 38 20.94 -1.01 -2.94
N SER A 39 21.17 0.28 -2.73
CA SER A 39 20.90 0.90 -1.42
C SER A 39 19.40 0.87 -1.08
N TYR A 40 19.06 0.93 0.22
CA TYR A 40 17.66 0.93 0.65
C TYR A 40 16.89 2.13 0.08
N ASP A 41 17.48 3.33 0.19
CA ASP A 41 16.83 4.57 -0.26
C ASP A 41 16.62 4.56 -1.77
N GLU A 42 17.63 4.15 -2.54
CA GLU A 42 17.50 4.03 -3.99
C GLU A 42 16.45 3.01 -4.41
N ALA A 43 16.41 1.84 -3.76
CA ALA A 43 15.42 0.81 -4.04
C ALA A 43 14.00 1.27 -3.68
N PHE A 44 13.85 1.97 -2.56
CA PHE A 44 12.58 2.52 -2.12
C PHE A 44 12.04 3.56 -3.10
N GLU A 45 12.86 4.54 -3.50
CA GLU A 45 12.43 5.57 -4.45
C GLU A 45 12.06 4.95 -5.80
N LYS A 46 12.89 4.07 -6.36
CA LYS A 46 12.59 3.38 -7.64
C LYS A 46 11.32 2.51 -7.57
N LEU A 47 11.09 1.80 -6.46
CA LEU A 47 9.86 1.01 -6.28
C LEU A 47 8.63 1.90 -6.15
N MET A 48 8.75 3.03 -5.44
CA MET A 48 7.67 4.01 -5.34
C MET A 48 7.36 4.63 -6.71
N ASP A 49 8.37 4.99 -7.48
CA ASP A 49 8.22 5.53 -8.84
C ASP A 49 7.55 4.52 -9.78
N LEU A 50 8.05 3.28 -9.81
CA LEU A 50 7.47 2.21 -10.63
C LEU A 50 6.03 1.93 -10.23
N TYR A 51 5.72 1.96 -8.93
CA TYR A 51 4.35 1.81 -8.45
C TYR A 51 3.41 2.92 -8.96
N TRP A 52 3.87 4.16 -9.00
CA TRP A 52 3.08 5.28 -9.53
C TRP A 52 2.96 5.24 -11.06
N GLU A 53 3.97 4.72 -11.76
CA GLU A 53 4.03 4.60 -13.23
C GLU A 53 3.14 3.46 -13.75
N VAL A 54 3.26 2.26 -13.18
CA VAL A 54 2.56 1.04 -13.63
C VAL A 54 1.12 0.99 -13.09
N GLY A 55 0.85 1.77 -12.04
CA GLY A 55 -0.47 1.90 -11.44
C GLY A 55 -0.74 0.90 -10.31
N ILE A 56 -1.73 1.27 -9.49
CA ILE A 56 -2.10 0.59 -8.23
C ILE A 56 -2.57 -0.86 -8.45
N GLU A 57 -2.94 -1.20 -9.70
CA GLU A 57 -3.55 -2.47 -10.09
C GLU A 57 -2.55 -3.51 -10.63
N SER A 58 -1.28 -3.15 -10.88
CA SER A 58 -0.31 -4.14 -11.34
C SER A 58 -0.08 -5.21 -10.29
N GLU A 59 -0.28 -6.46 -10.67
CA GLU A 59 0.00 -7.62 -9.82
C GLU A 59 1.48 -8.02 -9.83
N ASN A 60 2.29 -7.48 -10.78
CA ASN A 60 3.66 -7.92 -11.06
C ASN A 60 4.74 -6.83 -10.94
N TRP A 61 4.43 -5.68 -10.34
CA TRP A 61 5.38 -4.57 -10.20
C TRP A 61 6.70 -4.93 -9.49
N ILE A 62 6.71 -5.93 -8.60
CA ILE A 62 7.95 -6.42 -7.95
C ILE A 62 8.84 -7.16 -8.96
N GLY A 63 8.25 -8.00 -9.81
CA GLY A 63 8.98 -8.68 -10.88
C GLY A 63 9.50 -7.69 -11.92
N GLU A 64 8.68 -6.70 -12.30
CA GLU A 64 9.10 -5.61 -13.19
C GLU A 64 10.25 -4.79 -12.62
N PHE A 65 10.21 -4.48 -11.33
CA PHE A 65 11.31 -3.80 -10.64
C PHE A 65 12.61 -4.62 -10.75
N LEU A 66 12.56 -5.92 -10.45
CA LEU A 66 13.75 -6.77 -10.57
C LEU A 66 14.22 -6.86 -12.01
N ARG A 67 13.35 -7.06 -13.00
CA ARG A 67 13.74 -7.07 -14.42
C ARG A 67 14.43 -5.77 -14.87
N LYS A 68 14.05 -4.63 -14.29
CA LYS A 68 14.59 -3.31 -14.65
C LYS A 68 15.88 -2.97 -13.92
N TYR A 69 16.09 -3.45 -12.69
CA TYR A 69 17.15 -2.96 -11.80
C TYR A 69 18.00 -4.04 -11.12
N ASP A 70 17.68 -5.33 -11.26
CA ASP A 70 18.43 -6.45 -10.70
C ASP A 70 18.25 -7.71 -11.58
N LYS A 71 18.60 -8.89 -11.07
CA LYS A 71 18.23 -10.17 -11.65
C LYS A 71 16.87 -10.63 -11.11
N GLU A 72 15.98 -11.00 -12.03
CA GLU A 72 14.72 -11.65 -11.69
C GLU A 72 14.96 -12.99 -10.97
N ASP A 73 14.26 -13.19 -9.85
CA ASP A 73 14.41 -14.33 -8.97
C ASP A 73 13.08 -14.60 -8.26
N ASP A 74 12.46 -15.75 -8.56
CA ASP A 74 11.14 -16.12 -8.07
C ASP A 74 11.08 -16.24 -6.53
N ILE A 75 12.18 -16.65 -5.89
CA ILE A 75 12.25 -16.78 -4.43
C ILE A 75 12.24 -15.38 -3.81
N LYS A 76 13.03 -14.44 -4.37
CA LYS A 76 13.03 -13.03 -3.92
C LYS A 76 11.65 -12.41 -4.10
N ILE A 77 11.01 -12.63 -5.25
CA ILE A 77 9.68 -12.11 -5.58
C ILE A 77 8.64 -12.66 -4.59
N ALA A 78 8.62 -13.98 -4.37
CA ALA A 78 7.67 -14.61 -3.46
C ALA A 78 7.82 -14.09 -2.02
N ALA A 79 9.07 -13.94 -1.53
CA ALA A 79 9.36 -13.38 -0.22
C ALA A 79 8.83 -11.93 -0.10
N ALA A 80 9.10 -11.10 -1.09
CA ALA A 80 8.67 -9.72 -1.14
C ALA A 80 7.14 -9.56 -1.23
N ILE A 81 6.45 -10.38 -2.04
CA ILE A 81 4.98 -10.41 -2.11
C ILE A 81 4.39 -10.75 -0.74
N ASN A 82 4.96 -11.74 -0.04
CA ASN A 82 4.50 -12.12 1.28
C ASN A 82 4.71 -11.01 2.31
N ALA A 83 5.85 -10.33 2.29
CA ALA A 83 6.13 -9.17 3.13
C ALA A 83 5.14 -8.02 2.87
N TYR A 84 4.86 -7.74 1.60
CA TYR A 84 3.88 -6.74 1.17
C TYR A 84 2.48 -7.06 1.69
N LYS A 85 1.99 -8.28 1.44
CA LYS A 85 0.63 -8.71 1.83
C LYS A 85 0.42 -8.63 3.35
N ARG A 86 1.38 -9.14 4.12
CA ARG A 86 1.34 -9.08 5.60
C ARG A 86 1.27 -7.63 6.08
N THR A 87 2.18 -6.79 5.58
CA THR A 87 2.26 -5.38 5.99
C THR A 87 1.01 -4.61 5.59
N LYS A 88 0.51 -4.81 4.36
CA LYS A 88 -0.74 -4.20 3.89
C LYS A 88 -1.90 -4.55 4.82
N ALA A 89 -2.06 -5.82 5.20
CA ALA A 89 -3.11 -6.24 6.12
C ALA A 89 -2.96 -5.60 7.51
N THR A 90 -1.73 -5.50 8.04
CA THR A 90 -1.46 -4.88 9.34
C THR A 90 -1.77 -3.38 9.37
N TYR A 91 -1.53 -2.67 8.27
CA TYR A 91 -1.72 -1.21 8.19
C TYR A 91 -3.02 -0.80 7.50
N LEU A 92 -3.91 -1.74 7.18
CA LEU A 92 -5.25 -1.46 6.66
C LEU A 92 -6.15 -0.94 7.80
N LYS A 93 -6.07 0.36 8.08
CA LYS A 93 -6.80 1.00 9.17
C LYS A 93 -7.44 2.32 8.74
N THR A 94 -8.55 2.65 9.40
CA THR A 94 -9.23 3.93 9.22
C THR A 94 -8.48 5.06 9.91
N TYR A 95 -8.73 6.30 9.49
CA TYR A 95 -8.26 7.45 10.26
C TYR A 95 -8.93 7.50 11.64
N PRO A 96 -8.29 8.15 12.62
CA PRO A 96 -8.90 8.37 13.93
C PRO A 96 -10.31 8.95 13.80
N GLN A 97 -11.22 8.46 14.64
CA GLN A 97 -12.63 8.90 14.72
C GLN A 97 -13.53 8.60 13.51
N VAL A 98 -13.04 8.01 12.42
CA VAL A 98 -13.90 7.67 11.27
C VAL A 98 -15.13 6.87 11.69
N HIS A 99 -14.93 5.80 12.46
CA HIS A 99 -16.05 5.02 13.02
C HIS A 99 -17.02 5.88 13.83
N ASN A 100 -16.51 6.78 14.68
CA ASN A 100 -17.34 7.64 15.52
C ASN A 100 -18.18 8.61 14.68
N VAL A 101 -17.61 9.16 13.60
CA VAL A 101 -18.32 10.08 12.69
C VAL A 101 -19.41 9.34 11.92
N LEU A 102 -19.09 8.19 11.32
CA LEU A 102 -20.06 7.40 10.55
C LEU A 102 -21.25 6.97 11.45
N ILE A 103 -20.98 6.50 12.67
CA ILE A 103 -22.03 6.16 13.65
C ILE A 103 -22.89 7.37 14.00
N LYS A 104 -22.29 8.56 14.22
CA LYS A 104 -23.05 9.79 14.52
C LYS A 104 -23.97 10.19 13.36
N LEU A 105 -23.52 10.03 12.12
CA LEU A 105 -24.33 10.35 10.93
C LEU A 105 -25.50 9.37 10.76
N ILE A 106 -25.26 8.07 10.94
CA ILE A 106 -26.30 7.03 10.93
C ILE A 106 -27.36 7.33 11.99
N LYS A 107 -26.95 7.67 13.22
CA LYS A 107 -27.87 8.03 14.32
C LYS A 107 -28.71 9.28 14.03
N LYS A 108 -28.26 10.15 13.12
CA LYS A 108 -29.01 11.32 12.64
C LYS A 108 -29.98 10.98 11.49
N GLY A 109 -30.07 9.73 11.08
CA GLY A 109 -30.92 9.30 9.96
C GLY A 109 -30.36 9.68 8.57
N ILE A 110 -29.07 10.01 8.48
CA ILE A 110 -28.40 10.33 7.22
C ILE A 110 -27.92 9.03 6.58
N LYS A 111 -28.21 8.83 5.28
CA LYS A 111 -27.67 7.71 4.50
C LYS A 111 -26.19 7.94 4.18
N LEU A 112 -25.37 6.92 4.32
CA LEU A 112 -23.95 6.95 3.94
C LEU A 112 -23.74 6.14 2.66
#